data_AF-A0A2D8JC51-F1
#
_entry.id   AF-A0A2D8JC51-F1
#
_cell.length_a   1.000
_cell.length_b   1.000
_cell.length_c   1.000
_cell.angle_alpha   90.00
_cell.angle_beta   90.00
_cell.angle_gamma   90.00
#
_symmetry.space_group_name_H-M   'P 1'
#
loop_
_entity.id
_entity.type
_entity.pdbx_description
1 polymer ?
#
loop_
_entity_poly.entity_id
_entity_poly.type
_entity_poly.pdbx_seq_one_letter_code
_entity_poly.pdbx_strand_id
1 'polypeptide(L)'
;MVVDYKATSKGSEINLDADWQIGYKRQMEFYQYLLRNNGFKVSDTGYFVYCNGIREKERFDEKLDFEIYLLDYTGNDSWIENTLKDLVQTLNQDDIPDFNENCKFCEYQRKTKNVKN
;
A
#
# COMPACT_ATOMS: atom_id res chain seq x y z
N MET A 1 14.95 9.10 -8.33
CA MET A 1 14.15 9.28 -7.10
C MET A 1 12.70 9.00 -7.45
N VAL A 2 11.93 8.41 -6.55
CA VAL A 2 10.50 8.11 -6.76
C VAL A 2 9.67 9.05 -5.89
N VAL A 3 8.60 9.59 -6.46
CA VAL A 3 7.63 10.44 -5.76
C VAL A 3 6.22 9.92 -6.09
N ASP A 4 5.41 9.68 -5.07
CA ASP A 4 4.04 9.18 -5.19
C ASP A 4 3.06 10.26 -4.68
N TYR A 5 2.17 10.71 -5.56
CA TYR A 5 1.14 11.70 -5.23
C TYR A 5 -0.13 11.00 -4.79
N LYS A 6 -0.60 11.33 -3.58
CA LYS A 6 -1.81 10.76 -2.99
C LYS A 6 -2.76 11.84 -2.55
N ALA A 7 -4.05 11.63 -2.80
CA ALA A 7 -5.11 12.51 -2.33
C ALA A 7 -6.02 11.76 -1.35
N THR A 8 -6.35 12.41 -0.23
CA THR A 8 -7.28 11.87 0.75
C THR A 8 -8.05 13.00 1.43
N SER A 9 -8.92 12.66 2.37
CA SER A 9 -9.63 13.63 3.19
C SER A 9 -9.87 12.98 4.55
N LYS A 10 -8.95 13.19 5.48
CA LYS A 10 -8.97 12.63 6.83
C LYS A 10 -8.86 13.74 7.86
N GLY A 11 -9.57 13.59 8.98
CA GLY A 11 -9.46 14.49 10.14
C GLY A 11 -8.35 14.09 11.12
N SER A 12 -7.73 12.92 10.93
CA SER A 12 -6.55 12.49 11.69
C SER A 12 -5.26 13.02 11.07
N GLU A 13 -4.19 13.05 11.85
CA GLU A 13 -2.85 13.42 11.37
C GLU A 13 -2.42 12.59 10.15
N ILE A 14 -1.77 13.26 9.19
CA ILE A 14 -1.22 12.66 7.99
C ILE A 14 0.23 12.24 8.26
N ASN A 15 0.44 10.97 8.60
CA ASN A 15 1.76 10.36 8.75
C ASN A 15 1.85 9.02 7.98
N LEU A 16 2.98 8.32 8.08
CA LEU A 16 3.22 7.00 7.47
C LEU A 16 3.21 5.84 8.49
N ASP A 17 2.68 6.08 9.69
CA ASP A 17 2.82 5.18 10.84
C ASP A 17 1.60 4.30 11.10
N ALA A 18 0.49 4.49 10.38
CA ALA A 18 -0.69 3.65 10.56
C ALA A 18 -0.50 2.26 9.92
N ASP A 19 -0.99 1.21 10.57
CA ASP A 19 -0.80 -0.19 10.14
C ASP A 19 -1.18 -0.48 8.67
N TRP A 20 -2.21 0.20 8.17
CA TRP A 20 -2.69 0.05 6.78
C TRP A 20 -1.78 0.73 5.74
N GLN A 21 -0.80 1.54 6.18
CA GLN A 21 0.15 2.25 5.30
C GLN A 21 1.38 1.43 4.94
N ILE A 22 1.52 0.21 5.48
CA ILE A 22 2.51 -0.76 5.01
C ILE A 22 2.35 -1.04 3.50
N GLY A 23 1.12 -0.97 2.97
CA GLY A 23 0.87 -1.10 1.54
C GLY A 23 1.51 0.01 0.72
N TYR A 24 1.54 1.25 1.21
CA TYR A 24 2.19 2.36 0.52
C TYR A 24 3.70 2.28 0.58
N LYS A 25 4.24 1.86 1.73
CA LYS A 25 5.68 1.57 1.88
C LYS A 25 6.12 0.52 0.84
N ARG A 26 5.40 -0.60 0.76
CA ARG A 26 5.64 -1.65 -0.24
C ARG A 26 5.48 -1.15 -1.68
N GLN A 27 4.49 -0.29 -1.96
CA GLN A 27 4.32 0.31 -3.28
C GLN A 27 5.53 1.13 -3.69
N MET A 28 6.06 1.97 -2.80
CA MET A 28 7.27 2.75 -3.04
C MET A 28 8.49 1.84 -3.30
N GLU A 29 8.70 0.84 -2.45
CA GLU A 29 9.79 -0.14 -2.59
C GLU A 29 9.69 -0.89 -3.93
N PHE A 30 8.49 -1.27 -4.34
CA PHE A 30 8.26 -1.95 -5.62
C PHE A 30 8.54 -1.05 -6.82
N TYR A 31 8.18 0.23 -6.77
CA TYR A 31 8.56 1.19 -7.81
C TYR A 31 10.08 1.39 -7.89
N GLN A 32 10.75 1.50 -6.74
CA GLN A 32 12.21 1.60 -6.71
C GLN A 32 12.87 0.37 -7.33
N TYR A 33 12.41 -0.83 -6.94
CA TYR A 33 12.87 -2.10 -7.51
C TYR A 33 12.72 -2.15 -9.03
N LEU A 34 11.52 -1.88 -9.55
CA LEU A 34 11.26 -1.91 -11.00
C LEU A 34 12.15 -0.93 -11.77
N LEU A 35 12.29 0.30 -11.26
CA LEU A 35 13.10 1.31 -11.91
C LEU A 35 14.60 0.99 -11.86
N ARG A 36 15.09 0.43 -10.74
CA ARG A 36 16.48 -0.06 -10.64
C ARG A 36 16.75 -1.18 -11.65
N ASN A 37 15.81 -2.12 -11.79
CA ASN A 37 15.92 -3.22 -12.76
C ASN A 37 15.85 -2.76 -14.21
N ASN A 38 15.24 -1.60 -14.47
CA ASN A 38 15.27 -0.95 -15.78
C ASN A 38 16.55 -0.11 -16.01
N GLY A 39 17.57 -0.23 -15.15
CA GLY A 39 18.87 0.42 -15.30
C GLY A 39 18.94 1.87 -14.81
N PHE A 40 17.88 2.39 -14.18
CA PHE A 40 17.88 3.74 -13.64
C PHE A 40 18.62 3.80 -12.30
N LYS A 41 19.32 4.92 -12.06
CA LYS A 41 19.85 5.25 -10.72
C LYS A 41 18.71 5.80 -9.87
N VAL A 42 18.31 5.04 -8.85
CA VAL A 42 17.18 5.38 -7.97
C VAL A 42 17.67 5.52 -6.54
N SER A 43 17.30 6.64 -5.89
CA SER A 43 17.54 6.89 -4.46
C SER A 43 16.71 5.94 -3.60
N ASP A 44 17.28 5.50 -2.47
CA ASP A 44 16.58 4.73 -1.43
C ASP A 44 15.50 5.56 -0.73
N THR A 45 15.69 6.86 -0.63
CA THR A 45 14.66 7.79 -0.16
C THR A 45 13.73 8.18 -1.30
N GLY A 46 12.44 7.88 -1.11
CA GLY A 46 11.32 8.38 -1.91
C GLY A 46 10.44 9.33 -1.09
N TYR A 47 9.50 9.98 -1.77
CA TYR A 47 8.59 10.93 -1.13
C TYR A 47 7.14 10.63 -1.45
N PHE A 48 6.27 10.81 -0.46
CA PHE A 48 4.84 10.88 -0.65
C PHE A 48 4.39 12.33 -0.58
N VAL A 49 3.76 12.81 -1.66
CA VAL A 49 3.10 14.12 -1.66
C VAL A 49 1.62 13.88 -1.37
N TYR A 50 1.21 14.20 -0.16
CA TYR A 50 -0.16 14.01 0.31
C TYR A 50 -0.96 15.29 0.21
N CYS A 51 -2.03 15.25 -0.57
CA CYS A 51 -3.05 16.28 -0.64
C CYS A 51 -4.24 15.86 0.24
N ASN A 52 -4.44 16.52 1.38
CA ASN A 52 -5.53 16.23 2.30
C ASN A 52 -6.64 17.28 2.20
N GLY A 53 -7.83 16.89 1.78
CA GLY A 53 -9.00 17.76 1.74
C GLY A 53 -9.55 18.01 3.14
N ILE A 54 -9.70 19.29 3.50
CA ILE A 54 -10.21 19.74 4.80
C ILE A 54 -11.74 19.54 4.85
N ARG A 55 -12.21 18.71 5.80
CA ARG A 55 -13.65 18.44 6.00
C ARG A 55 -14.32 19.37 7.01
N GLU A 56 -13.55 19.88 7.95
CA GLU A 56 -14.05 20.54 9.15
C GLU A 56 -14.13 22.06 8.95
N LYS A 57 -14.88 22.47 7.94
CA LYS A 57 -15.23 23.87 7.73
C LYS A 57 -16.64 24.15 8.23
N GLU A 58 -16.86 25.37 8.72
CA GLU A 58 -18.19 25.82 9.14
C GLU A 58 -19.23 25.74 8.01
N ARG A 59 -18.78 25.95 6.76
CA ARG A 59 -19.60 25.89 5.54
C ARG A 59 -18.79 25.37 4.36
N PHE A 60 -19.48 24.82 3.36
CA PHE A 60 -18.87 24.30 2.14
C PHE A 60 -18.48 25.42 1.15
N ASP A 61 -19.31 26.46 1.04
CA ASP A 61 -19.09 27.65 0.18
C ASP A 61 -18.59 27.34 -1.25
N GLU A 62 -19.00 26.19 -1.80
CA GLU A 62 -18.57 25.67 -3.11
C GLU A 62 -17.03 25.60 -3.28
N LYS A 63 -16.28 25.55 -2.18
CA LYS A 63 -14.82 25.58 -2.16
C LYS A 63 -14.28 24.41 -1.34
N LEU A 64 -13.39 23.64 -1.96
CA LEU A 64 -12.57 22.64 -1.26
C LEU A 64 -11.20 23.24 -0.95
N ASP A 65 -10.83 23.21 0.33
CA ASP A 65 -9.47 23.55 0.75
C ASP A 65 -8.68 22.28 1.03
N PHE A 66 -7.38 22.37 0.76
CA PHE A 66 -6.46 21.27 0.88
C PHE A 66 -5.21 21.71 1.64
N GLU A 67 -4.65 20.77 2.39
CA GLU A 67 -3.32 20.88 2.97
C GLU A 67 -2.40 19.88 2.26
N ILE A 68 -1.19 20.33 1.94
CA ILE A 68 -0.18 19.50 1.28
C ILE A 68 0.89 19.11 2.29
N TYR A 69 1.17 17.82 2.36
CA TYR A 69 2.19 17.23 3.21
C TYR A 69 3.24 16.55 2.34
N LEU A 70 4.51 16.69 2.70
CA LEU A 70 5.63 15.98 2.10
C LEU A 70 6.20 15.02 3.13
N LEU A 71 6.06 13.73 2.88
CA LEU A 71 6.53 12.67 3.78
C LEU A 71 7.67 11.92 3.11
N ASP A 72 8.84 11.89 3.72
CA ASP A 72 9.96 11.08 3.25
C ASP A 72 9.85 9.63 3.73
N TYR A 73 10.41 8.73 2.94
CA TYR A 73 10.50 7.32 3.30
C TYR A 73 11.72 6.68 2.65
N THR A 74 12.56 6.05 3.47
CA THR A 74 13.69 5.24 3.00
C THR A 74 13.23 3.80 2.83
N GLY A 75 13.08 3.38 1.57
CA GLY A 75 12.60 2.06 1.20
C GLY A 75 13.70 0.99 1.17
N ASN A 76 13.30 -0.27 1.34
CA ASN A 76 14.14 -1.45 1.18
C ASN A 76 13.44 -2.49 0.30
N ASP A 77 13.96 -2.71 -0.92
CA ASP A 77 13.40 -3.66 -1.89
C ASP A 77 13.98 -5.08 -1.81
N SER A 78 14.87 -5.36 -0.87
CA SER A 78 15.54 -6.68 -0.75
C SER A 78 14.58 -7.86 -0.56
N TRP A 79 13.36 -7.63 -0.05
CA TRP A 79 12.35 -8.66 0.16
C TRP A 79 11.62 -9.07 -1.12
N ILE A 80 11.64 -8.23 -2.16
CA ILE A 80 10.77 -8.37 -3.34
C ILE A 80 11.14 -9.61 -4.15
N GLU A 81 12.42 -9.80 -4.46
CA GLU A 81 12.87 -10.89 -5.33
C GLU A 81 12.49 -12.28 -4.79
N ASN A 82 12.70 -12.50 -3.49
CA ASN A 82 12.34 -13.77 -2.86
C ASN A 82 10.81 -13.94 -2.81
N THR A 83 10.08 -12.86 -2.49
CA THR A 83 8.61 -12.90 -2.46
C THR A 83 8.00 -13.18 -3.83
N LEU A 84 8.58 -12.65 -4.91
CA LEU A 84 8.15 -12.94 -6.28
C LEU A 84 8.37 -14.41 -6.64
N LYS A 85 9.50 -15.00 -6.23
CA LYS A 85 9.76 -16.43 -6.44
C LYS A 85 8.72 -17.30 -5.72
N ASP A 86 8.46 -17.01 -4.45
CA ASP A 86 7.46 -17.73 -3.65
C ASP A 86 6.05 -17.61 -4.25
N LEU A 87 5.70 -16.41 -4.74
CA LEU A 87 4.43 -16.14 -5.40
C LEU A 87 4.30 -16.97 -6.70
N VAL A 88 5.32 -16.97 -7.55
CA VAL A 88 5.33 -17.74 -8.80
C VAL A 88 5.25 -19.23 -8.52
N GLN A 89 5.96 -19.72 -7.50
CA GLN A 89 5.86 -21.12 -7.07
C GLN A 89 4.44 -21.46 -6.64
N THR A 90 3.83 -20.63 -5.80
CA THR A 90 2.47 -20.85 -5.28
C THR A 90 1.43 -20.82 -6.41
N LEU A 91 1.53 -19.89 -7.36
CA LEU A 91 0.57 -19.76 -8.46
C LEU A 91 0.63 -20.91 -9.49
N ASN A 92 1.79 -21.57 -9.60
CA ASN A 92 1.99 -22.66 -10.56
C ASN A 92 1.86 -24.06 -9.92
N GLN A 93 1.38 -24.15 -8.68
CA GLN A 93 1.04 -25.42 -8.06
C GLN A 93 -0.27 -25.97 -8.62
N ASP A 94 -0.36 -27.29 -8.79
CA ASP A 94 -1.59 -27.96 -9.21
C ASP A 94 -2.66 -27.95 -8.09
N ASP A 95 -2.21 -27.94 -6.83
CA ASP A 95 -3.04 -27.98 -5.64
C ASP A 95 -3.23 -26.59 -5.03
N ILE A 96 -4.43 -26.36 -4.48
CA ILE A 96 -4.76 -25.11 -3.77
C ILE A 96 -4.01 -25.10 -2.42
N PRO A 97 -3.38 -23.98 -2.03
CA PRO A 97 -2.72 -23.86 -0.74
C PRO A 97 -3.64 -24.14 0.44
N ASP A 98 -3.06 -24.71 1.50
CA ASP A 98 -3.79 -25.05 2.71
C ASP A 98 -4.40 -23.83 3.40
N PHE A 99 -5.50 -24.10 4.11
CA PHE A 99 -6.13 -23.11 4.96
C PHE A 99 -5.16 -22.58 6.02
N ASN A 100 -5.12 -21.27 6.19
CA ASN A 100 -4.34 -20.62 7.25
C ASN A 100 -5.27 -19.92 8.25
N GLU A 101 -5.16 -20.27 9.53
CA GLU A 101 -5.99 -19.73 10.63
C GLU A 101 -5.83 -18.21 10.80
N ASN A 102 -4.69 -17.66 10.42
CA ASN A 102 -4.41 -16.23 10.48
C ASN A 102 -4.83 -15.48 9.21
N CYS A 103 -5.36 -16.18 8.19
CA CYS A 103 -5.85 -15.57 6.96
C CYS A 103 -7.34 -15.23 7.06
N LYS A 104 -7.66 -13.94 7.17
CA LYS A 104 -9.04 -13.43 7.22
C LYS A 104 -9.89 -13.87 6.02
N PHE A 105 -9.28 -14.03 4.84
CA PHE A 105 -9.98 -14.50 3.63
C PHE A 105 -10.25 -16.00 3.68
N CYS A 106 -9.33 -16.81 4.21
CA CYS A 106 -9.58 -18.21 4.49
C CYS A 106 -10.76 -18.34 5.48
N GLU A 107 -10.75 -17.58 6.57
CA GLU A 107 -11.84 -17.58 7.55
C GLU A 107 -13.19 -17.15 6.93
N TYR A 108 -13.19 -16.13 6.09
CA TYR A 108 -14.37 -15.69 5.35
C TYR A 108 -14.94 -16.79 4.45
N GLN A 109 -14.08 -17.48 3.67
CA GLN A 109 -14.48 -18.61 2.82
C GLN A 109 -15.09 -19.75 3.65
N ARG A 110 -14.52 -20.05 4.82
CA ARG A 110 -15.06 -21.07 5.73
C ARG A 110 -16.45 -20.68 6.26
N LYS A 111 -16.64 -19.42 6.67
CA LYS A 111 -17.92 -18.93 7.21
C LYS A 111 -19.01 -18.93 6.15
N THR A 112 -18.70 -18.53 4.92
CA THR A 112 -19.68 -18.44 3.82
C THR A 112 -20.09 -19.80 3.27
N LYS A 113 -19.20 -20.80 3.23
CA LYS A 113 -19.56 -22.18 2.85
C LYS A 113 -20.60 -22.82 3.80
N ASN A 114 -20.71 -22.35 5.04
CA ASN A 114 -21.66 -22.88 6.03
C ASN A 114 -23.02 -22.17 6.00
N VAL A 115 -23.20 -21.13 5.18
CA VAL A 115 -24.49 -20.48 4.97
C VAL A 115 -25.23 -21.28 3.90
N LYS A 116 -26.07 -22.23 4.32
CA LYS A 116 -27.03 -22.89 3.44
C LYS A 116 -28.18 -21.91 3.15
N ASN A 117 -28.48 -21.69 1.87
CA ASN A 117 -29.78 -21.13 1.45
C ASN A 117 -30.91 -22.11 1.77
#